data_AF-A0A3B0YXM2-F1
#
_entry.id   AF-A0A3B0YXM2-F1
#
_cell.length_a   1.000
_cell.length_b   1.000
_cell.length_c   1.000
_cell.angle_alpha   90.00
_cell.angle_beta   90.00
_cell.angle_gamma   90.00
#
_symmetry.space_group_name_H-M   'P 1'
#
loop_
_entity.id
_entity.type
_entity.pdbx_description
1 polymer ?
#
loop_
_entity_poly.entity_id
_entity_poly.type
_entity_poly.pdbx_seq_one_letter_code
_entity_poly.pdbx_strand_id
1 'polypeptide(L)' 'MSQGQLPLFPHGFTAITNVLAVKNEECKITYFNGLMPVFVHDEEDKESFRMITAQFCVNGFVKQSEIARLPLG' A
#
# COMPACT_ATOMS: atom_id res chain seq x y z
N MET A 1 28.44 6.09 -3.85
CA MET A 1 27.37 7.09 -3.97
C MET A 1 26.07 6.36 -4.24
N SER A 2 25.19 6.16 -3.24
CA SER A 2 23.84 5.62 -3.50
C SER A 2 22.91 6.80 -3.79
N GLN A 3 22.54 7.01 -5.04
CA GLN A 3 21.41 7.88 -5.34
C GLN A 3 20.17 7.27 -4.69
N GLY A 4 19.58 8.00 -3.74
CA GLY A 4 18.33 7.61 -3.10
C GLY A 4 17.26 7.47 -4.19
N GLN A 5 16.79 6.25 -4.40
CA GLN A 5 15.66 5.99 -5.29
C GLN A 5 14.41 6.57 -4.63
N LEU A 6 13.99 7.74 -5.12
CA LEU A 6 12.69 8.32 -4.79
C LEU A 6 11.60 7.30 -5.16
N PRO A 7 10.62 7.00 -4.29
CA PRO A 7 9.40 6.37 -4.72
C PRO A 7 8.70 7.30 -5.73
N LEU A 8 8.53 6.83 -6.97
CA LEU A 8 7.90 7.55 -8.09
C LEU A 8 6.37 7.61 -7.92
N PHE A 9 5.88 7.96 -6.73
CA PHE A 9 4.46 8.11 -6.47
C PHE A 9 4.08 9.59 -6.53
N PRO A 10 3.10 9.98 -7.37
CA PRO A 10 2.57 11.34 -7.42
C PRO A 10 1.99 11.78 -6.06
N HIS A 11 1.63 13.06 -5.96
CA HIS A 11 0.83 13.54 -4.84
C HIS A 11 -0.48 12.74 -4.68
N GLY A 12 -0.86 12.46 -3.44
CA GLY A 12 -2.06 11.69 -3.09
C GLY A 12 -1.83 10.19 -2.87
N PHE A 13 -0.61 9.70 -3.10
CA PHE A 13 -0.21 8.34 -2.72
C PHE A 13 0.52 8.35 -1.37
N THR A 14 0.25 7.33 -0.57
CA THR A 14 1.04 6.97 0.61
C THR A 14 1.90 5.76 0.24
N ALA A 15 3.20 5.99 0.04
CA ALA A 15 4.14 4.92 -0.24
C ALA A 15 4.33 4.02 0.99
N ILE A 16 4.23 2.71 0.80
CA ILE A 16 4.53 1.68 1.81
C ILE A 16 5.96 1.17 1.60
N THR A 17 6.31 0.91 0.34
CA THR A 17 7.67 0.56 -0.11
C THR A 17 7.99 1.35 -1.38
N ASN A 18 9.13 1.08 -2.02
CA ASN A 18 9.49 1.71 -3.30
C ASN A 18 8.55 1.33 -4.45
N VAL A 19 7.80 0.22 -4.32
CA VAL A 19 6.92 -0.30 -5.37
C VAL A 19 5.48 -0.48 -4.90
N LEU A 20 5.20 -0.44 -3.60
CA LEU A 20 3.84 -0.56 -3.08
C LEU A 20 3.38 0.76 -2.48
N ALA A 21 2.21 1.24 -2.89
CA ALA A 21 1.57 2.43 -2.32
C ALA A 21 0.06 2.25 -2.19
N VAL A 22 -0.55 3.17 -1.45
CA VAL A 22 -2.01 3.24 -1.27
C VAL A 22 -2.52 4.63 -1.56
N LYS A 23 -3.75 4.72 -2.05
CA LYS A 23 -4.54 5.96 -2.10
C LYS A 23 -5.85 5.74 -1.35
N ASN A 24 -6.26 6.73 -0.58
CA ASN A 24 -7.59 6.82 0.00
C ASN A 24 -8.36 7.89 -0.78
N GLU A 25 -9.37 7.49 -1.52
CA GLU A 25 -10.24 8.35 -2.30
C GLU A 25 -11.68 7.87 -2.10
N GLU A 26 -12.59 8.77 -1.72
CA GLU A 26 -14.04 8.49 -1.63
C GLU A 26 -14.40 7.24 -0.80
N CYS A 27 -13.82 7.11 0.41
CA CYS A 27 -14.02 5.95 1.30
C CYS A 27 -13.54 4.61 0.71
N LYS A 28 -12.68 4.65 -0.31
CA LYS A 28 -12.05 3.47 -0.91
C LYS A 28 -10.54 3.55 -0.78
N ILE A 29 -9.95 2.46 -0.30
CA ILE A 29 -8.52 2.28 -0.23
C ILE A 29 -8.08 1.43 -1.42
N THR A 30 -7.33 2.04 -2.33
CA THR A 30 -6.76 1.35 -3.49
C THR A 30 -5.26 1.13 -3.28
N TYR A 31 -4.81 -0.10 -3.44
CA TYR A 31 -3.41 -0.50 -3.38
C TYR A 31 -2.81 -0.56 -4.78
N PHE A 32 -1.59 -0.07 -4.91
CA PHE A 32 -0.89 0.04 -6.18
C PHE A 32 0.49 -0.63 -6.12
N ASN A 33 0.79 -1.43 -7.15
CA ASN A 33 2.14 -1.90 -7.44
C ASN A 33 2.72 -1.06 -8.59
N GLY A 34 3.68 -0.18 -8.29
CA GLY A 34 3.99 0.96 -9.14
C GLY A 34 2.73 1.82 -9.31
N LEU A 35 2.38 2.23 -10.53
CA LEU A 35 1.15 2.99 -10.79
C LEU A 35 -0.06 2.11 -11.14
N MET A 36 0.07 0.79 -11.03
CA MET A 36 -0.99 -0.17 -11.39
C MET A 36 -1.84 -0.52 -10.16
N PRO A 37 -3.16 -0.27 -10.17
CA PRO A 37 -4.03 -0.70 -9.09
C PRO A 37 -4.15 -2.23 -9.09
N VAL A 38 -3.99 -2.84 -7.92
CA VAL A 38 -4.00 -4.31 -7.75
C VAL A 38 -5.08 -4.81 -6.80
N PHE A 39 -5.46 -4.00 -5.81
CA PHE A 39 -6.55 -4.30 -4.90
C PHE A 39 -7.29 -3.01 -4.53
N VAL A 40 -8.56 -3.14 -4.19
CA VAL A 40 -9.39 -2.08 -3.62
C VAL A 40 -10.32 -2.68 -2.59
N HIS A 41 -10.56 -1.94 -1.52
CA HIS A 41 -11.60 -2.24 -0.54
C HIS A 41 -12.18 -0.95 0.03
N ASP A 42 -13.34 -1.05 0.68
CA ASP A 42 -13.92 0.08 1.39
C ASP A 42 -13.11 0.37 2.65
N GLU A 43 -12.96 1.63 3.03
CA GLU A 43 -12.13 2.08 4.15
C GLU A 43 -12.43 1.37 5.47
N GLU A 44 -13.70 1.00 5.69
CA GLU A 44 -14.17 0.31 6.90
C GLU A 44 -14.12 -1.23 6.80
N ASP A 45 -13.77 -1.81 5.64
CA ASP A 45 -13.68 -3.25 5.44
C ASP A 45 -12.36 -3.82 5.99
N LYS A 46 -12.33 -3.99 7.30
CA LYS A 46 -11.17 -4.53 8.02
C LYS A 46 -10.84 -5.98 7.65
N GLU A 47 -11.79 -6.77 7.15
CA GLU A 47 -11.51 -8.14 6.71
C GLU A 47 -10.71 -8.12 5.41
N SER A 48 -11.15 -7.32 4.44
CA SER A 48 -10.43 -7.12 3.18
C SER A 48 -9.05 -6.52 3.43
N PHE A 49 -8.93 -5.51 4.29
CA PHE A 49 -7.63 -4.95 4.71
C PHE A 49 -6.66 -6.04 5.17
N ARG A 50 -7.10 -6.91 6.10
CA ARG A 50 -6.25 -7.99 6.64
C ARG A 50 -5.87 -9.03 5.58
N MET A 51 -6.83 -9.44 4.76
CA MET A 51 -6.59 -10.41 3.70
C MET A 51 -5.59 -9.87 2.66
N ILE A 52 -5.78 -8.63 2.19
CA ILE A 52 -4.92 -8.00 1.18
C ILE A 52 -3.49 -7.82 1.72
N THR A 53 -3.36 -7.26 2.93
CA THR A 53 -2.04 -7.03 3.55
C THR A 53 -1.30 -8.33 3.87
N ALA A 54 -2.02 -9.40 4.25
CA ALA A 54 -1.46 -10.73 4.37
C ALA A 54 -0.94 -11.27 3.04
N GLN A 55 -1.67 -11.09 1.93
CA GLN A 55 -1.20 -11.50 0.60
C GLN A 55 0.10 -10.77 0.22
N PHE A 56 0.21 -9.47 0.49
CA PHE A 56 1.45 -8.74 0.21
C PHE A 56 2.63 -9.25 1.05
N CYS A 57 2.41 -9.64 2.30
CA CYS A 57 3.44 -10.23 3.15
C CYS A 57 3.91 -11.58 2.63
N VAL A 58 2.96 -12.48 2.33
CA VAL A 58 3.26 -13.84 1.85
C VAL A 58 3.99 -13.82 0.51
N ASN A 59 3.66 -12.86 -0.36
CA ASN A 59 4.31 -12.69 -1.66
C ASN A 59 5.62 -11.88 -1.59
N GLY A 60 6.02 -11.40 -0.41
CA GLY A 60 7.29 -10.68 -0.19
C GLY A 60 7.31 -9.23 -0.68
N PHE A 61 6.15 -8.62 -0.97
CA PHE A 61 6.06 -7.22 -1.39
C PHE A 61 6.22 -6.23 -0.23
N VAL A 62 5.94 -6.67 1.00
CA VAL A 62 5.96 -5.84 2.20
C VAL A 62 6.22 -6.70 3.43
N LYS A 63 6.76 -6.10 4.50
CA LYS A 63 6.87 -6.71 5.83
C LYS A 63 5.73 -6.24 6.73
N GLN A 64 5.35 -7.09 7.69
CA GLN A 64 4.36 -6.73 8.73
C GLN A 64 4.70 -5.41 9.46
N SER A 65 5.99 -5.15 9.71
CA SER A 65 6.45 -3.92 10.35
C SER A 65 6.28 -2.66 9.49
N GLU A 66 6.16 -2.79 8.17
CA GLU A 66 5.87 -1.70 7.25
C GLU A 66 4.36 -1.44 7.19
N ILE A 67 3.53 -2.49 7.21
CA ILE A 67 2.07 -2.38 7.31
C ILE A 67 1.65 -1.70 8.62
N ALA A 68 2.28 -2.04 9.75
CA ALA A 68 1.95 -1.45 11.05
C ALA A 68 2.15 0.07 11.14
N ARG A 69 2.83 0.68 10.15
CA ARG A 69 3.03 2.12 10.05
C ARG A 69 1.96 2.82 9.22
N LEU A 70 1.09 2.07 8.55
CA LEU A 70 0.00 2.64 7.78
C LEU A 70 -1.03 3.27 8.73
N PRO A 71 -1.50 4.50 8.45
CA PRO A 71 -2.57 5.13 9.22
C PRO A 71 -3.97 4.55 8.90
N LEU A 72 -4.04 3.39 8.23
CA LEU A 72 -5.25 2.82 7.62
C LEU A 72 -5.69 1.51 8.29
N GLY A 73 -5.20 1.22 9.51
CA GLY A 73 -5.50 0.00 10.27
C GLY A 73 -6.52 0.21 11.39
#